data_AF-A0A7W0GHT9-F1
#
_entry.id   AF-A0A7W0GHT9-F1
#
_cell.length_a   1.000
_cell.length_b   1.000
_cell.length_c   1.000
_cell.angle_alpha   90.00
_cell.angle_beta   90.00
_cell.angle_gamma   90.00
#
_symmetry.space_group_name_H-M   'P 1'
#
loop_
_entity.id
_entity.type
_entity.pdbx_description
1 polymer ?
#
loop_
_entity_poly.entity_id
_entity_poly.type
_entity_poly.pdbx_seq_one_letter_code
_entity_poly.pdbx_strand_id
1 'polypeptide(L)'
;MALIMFMFLVGIEVNYSRLKGRAKAIGSVTVAVVALPIALGFLIGPVLYNAKFVGFFGTDTQPSRVAFALMVGAMLSVTAFPVMAHILQEKALSTSRMGSVGIASAATVSVLMFLAITLAASVASHDSGGDIATRFIAAAAYVAVMALVVRPLLRPLGRAAEEKATVTPPMFGVIFVLVFASAFVADRIGINVIPGAFLAGAVLPARELINREMRLKLRDITLVVLLPIFLAYSGLNTDFSKLGISFAAGIALFLAAGIAGKWVGGLVGGRVGGLTWQESNVVGVLMNCRGLLVLVAALIALQSGVISPQMQAGAVLMALITTMMTGPLFDRAVSKLPADDHAAAEGAVPAPAPPSGAPTPAR
;
A
#
# COMPACT_ATOMS: atom_id res chain seq x y z
N MET A 1 14.09 9.08 -1.61
CA MET A 1 14.98 8.08 -0.99
C MET A 1 14.26 7.19 0.02
N ALA A 2 13.83 7.71 1.18
CA ALA A 2 13.17 6.91 2.23
C ALA A 2 12.04 6.01 1.72
N LEU A 3 11.06 6.60 1.03
CA LEU A 3 9.88 5.90 0.51
C LEU A 3 10.21 4.93 -0.62
N ILE A 4 11.25 5.23 -1.42
CA ILE A 4 11.74 4.37 -2.50
C ILE A 4 12.31 3.09 -1.89
N MET A 5 13.22 3.23 -0.90
CA MET A 5 13.80 2.08 -0.21
C MET A 5 12.71 1.29 0.52
N PHE A 6 11.82 1.96 1.24
CA PHE A 6 10.72 1.29 1.94
C PHE A 6 9.83 0.48 0.99
N MET A 7 9.36 1.07 -0.12
CA MET A 7 8.55 0.32 -1.09
C MET A 7 9.32 -0.77 -1.80
N PHE A 8 10.61 -0.59 -2.04
CA PHE A 8 11.46 -1.66 -2.56
C PHE A 8 11.51 -2.86 -1.61
N LEU A 9 11.77 -2.63 -0.32
CA LEU A 9 11.74 -3.68 0.70
C LEU A 9 10.37 -4.37 0.78
N VAL A 10 9.31 -3.62 0.58
CA VAL A 10 7.95 -4.18 0.54
C VAL A 10 7.73 -5.02 -0.71
N GLY A 11 8.25 -4.58 -1.86
CA GLY A 11 8.15 -5.31 -3.12
C GLY A 11 8.83 -6.68 -3.08
N ILE A 12 10.03 -6.77 -2.48
CA ILE A 12 10.76 -8.05 -2.36
C ILE A 12 10.06 -9.07 -1.45
N GLU A 13 9.19 -8.62 -0.55
CA GLU A 13 8.41 -9.48 0.35
C GLU A 13 7.20 -10.12 -0.32
N VAL A 14 6.79 -9.60 -1.50
CA VAL A 14 5.61 -10.10 -2.22
C VAL A 14 5.92 -11.44 -2.87
N ASN A 15 5.37 -12.52 -2.31
CA ASN A 15 5.48 -13.84 -2.89
C ASN A 15 4.28 -14.17 -3.81
N TYR A 16 4.43 -13.86 -5.10
CA TYR A 16 3.42 -14.10 -6.14
C TYR A 16 2.99 -15.56 -6.32
N SER A 17 3.81 -16.54 -5.89
CA SER A 17 3.47 -17.96 -6.04
C SER A 17 2.24 -18.36 -5.22
N ARG A 18 1.99 -17.67 -4.10
CA ARG A 18 0.87 -17.93 -3.17
C ARG A 18 -0.47 -17.34 -3.65
N LEU A 19 -0.46 -16.64 -4.79
CA LEU A 19 -1.63 -15.94 -5.35
C LEU A 19 -2.38 -16.76 -6.40
N LYS A 20 -1.79 -17.87 -6.87
CA LYS A 20 -2.40 -18.76 -7.86
C LYS A 20 -3.68 -19.39 -7.30
N GLY A 21 -4.75 -19.37 -8.10
CA GLY A 21 -6.06 -19.93 -7.72
C GLY A 21 -7.00 -19.00 -6.94
N ARG A 22 -6.57 -17.78 -6.59
CA ARG A 22 -7.39 -16.80 -5.81
C ARG A 22 -7.68 -15.50 -6.56
N ALA A 23 -7.45 -15.47 -7.88
CA ALA A 23 -7.53 -14.27 -8.70
C ALA A 23 -8.90 -13.56 -8.66
N LYS A 24 -10.00 -14.32 -8.64
CA LYS A 24 -11.35 -13.73 -8.54
C LYS A 24 -11.53 -12.92 -7.26
N ALA A 25 -11.14 -13.48 -6.11
CA ALA A 25 -11.27 -12.82 -4.82
C ALA A 25 -10.34 -11.60 -4.69
N ILE A 26 -9.12 -11.71 -5.19
CA ILE A 26 -8.16 -10.60 -5.21
C ILE A 26 -8.70 -9.47 -6.08
N GLY A 27 -9.14 -9.79 -7.31
CA GLY A 27 -9.69 -8.79 -8.23
C GLY A 27 -10.94 -8.10 -7.69
N SER A 28 -11.89 -8.85 -7.13
CA SER A 28 -13.12 -8.27 -6.59
C SER A 28 -12.87 -7.38 -5.37
N VAL A 29 -11.98 -7.78 -4.44
CA VAL A 29 -11.58 -6.94 -3.31
C VAL A 29 -10.86 -5.69 -3.80
N THR A 30 -9.85 -5.82 -4.66
CA THR A 30 -9.10 -4.69 -5.21
C THR A 30 -10.02 -3.67 -5.89
N VAL A 31 -10.93 -4.12 -6.77
CA VAL A 31 -11.85 -3.23 -7.46
C VAL A 31 -12.79 -2.54 -6.48
N ALA A 32 -13.41 -3.28 -5.56
CA ALA A 32 -14.35 -2.70 -4.60
C ALA A 32 -13.68 -1.70 -3.63
N VAL A 33 -12.47 -2.01 -3.16
CA VAL A 33 -11.69 -1.22 -2.19
C VAL A 33 -11.05 0.03 -2.82
N VAL A 34 -11.08 0.16 -4.15
CA VAL A 34 -10.68 1.37 -4.89
C VAL A 34 -11.90 2.14 -5.40
N ALA A 35 -12.81 1.45 -6.09
CA ALA A 35 -13.98 2.07 -6.71
C ALA A 35 -14.94 2.66 -5.68
N LEU A 36 -15.19 1.97 -4.56
CA LEU A 36 -16.13 2.47 -3.55
C LEU A 36 -15.61 3.74 -2.84
N PRO A 37 -14.34 3.81 -2.39
CA PRO A 37 -13.77 5.07 -1.92
C PRO A 37 -13.78 6.20 -2.95
N ILE A 38 -13.53 5.90 -4.23
CA ILE A 38 -13.61 6.91 -5.31
C ILE A 38 -15.05 7.43 -5.45
N ALA A 39 -16.03 6.53 -5.50
CA ALA A 39 -17.44 6.90 -5.57
C ALA A 39 -17.88 7.74 -4.35
N LEU A 40 -17.43 7.36 -3.15
CA LEU A 40 -17.63 8.16 -1.94
C LEU A 40 -16.94 9.53 -2.02
N GLY A 41 -15.77 9.62 -2.65
CA GLY A 41 -15.10 10.88 -2.96
C GLY A 41 -15.96 11.79 -3.84
N PHE A 42 -16.65 11.26 -4.84
CA PHE A 42 -17.63 12.01 -5.64
C PHE A 42 -18.90 12.38 -4.87
N LEU A 43 -19.30 11.56 -3.89
CA LEU A 43 -20.48 11.82 -3.06
C LEU A 43 -20.20 12.93 -2.01
N ILE A 44 -19.09 12.84 -1.30
CA ILE A 44 -18.74 13.79 -0.22
C ILE A 44 -17.95 14.99 -0.75
N GLY A 45 -17.31 14.86 -1.91
CA GLY A 45 -16.48 15.87 -2.54
C GLY A 45 -17.18 17.22 -2.69
N PRO A 46 -18.43 17.29 -3.20
CA PRO A 46 -19.18 18.54 -3.29
C PRO A 46 -19.43 19.21 -1.93
N VAL A 47 -19.63 18.43 -0.86
CA VAL A 47 -19.82 18.94 0.51
C VAL A 47 -18.51 19.48 1.08
N LEU A 48 -17.39 18.81 0.78
CA LEU A 48 -16.05 19.23 1.17
C LEU A 48 -15.46 20.31 0.25
N TYR A 49 -16.04 20.55 -0.93
CA TYR A 49 -15.60 21.57 -1.88
C TYR A 49 -15.98 22.97 -1.39
N ASN A 50 -15.21 23.46 -0.43
CA ASN A 50 -15.34 24.80 0.13
C ASN A 50 -13.94 25.39 0.35
N ALA A 51 -13.88 26.70 0.58
CA ALA A 51 -12.64 27.45 0.76
C ALA A 51 -11.75 26.94 1.92
N LYS A 52 -12.26 26.05 2.77
CA LYS A 52 -11.53 25.49 3.91
C LYS A 52 -10.69 24.27 3.53
N PHE A 53 -11.17 23.42 2.62
CA PHE A 53 -10.54 22.14 2.27
C PHE A 53 -9.92 22.11 0.87
N VAL A 54 -10.36 23.00 -0.02
CA VAL A 54 -9.83 23.11 -1.38
C VAL A 54 -8.50 23.87 -1.37
N GLY A 55 -7.48 23.34 -2.07
CA GLY A 55 -6.20 24.00 -2.25
C GLY A 55 -6.25 25.07 -3.36
N PHE A 56 -5.25 25.94 -3.37
CA PHE A 56 -5.04 26.92 -4.43
C PHE A 56 -3.71 26.63 -5.13
N PHE A 57 -3.72 26.59 -6.47
CA PHE A 57 -2.58 26.27 -7.31
C PHE A 57 -1.58 27.43 -7.46
N GLY A 58 -1.23 28.14 -6.38
CA GLY A 58 -0.36 29.33 -6.45
C GLY A 58 -0.83 30.42 -7.44
N THR A 59 -2.08 30.32 -7.90
CA THR A 59 -2.78 31.12 -8.89
C THR A 59 -4.24 31.22 -8.42
N ASP A 60 -4.95 32.27 -8.80
CA ASP A 60 -6.33 32.55 -8.34
C ASP A 60 -7.38 31.52 -8.83
N THR A 61 -6.96 30.48 -9.56
CA THR A 61 -7.84 29.44 -10.09
C THR A 61 -7.96 28.24 -9.15
N GLN A 62 -9.19 27.99 -8.67
CA GLN A 62 -9.52 26.81 -7.89
C GLN A 62 -9.47 25.55 -8.76
N PRO A 63 -9.02 24.40 -8.22
CA PRO A 63 -9.07 23.13 -8.93
C PRO A 63 -10.53 22.76 -9.26
N SER A 64 -10.74 22.07 -10.38
CA SER A 64 -12.06 21.63 -10.81
C SER A 64 -12.72 20.75 -9.73
N ARG A 65 -14.04 20.84 -9.59
CA ARG A 65 -14.81 20.01 -8.63
C ARG A 65 -14.56 18.52 -8.84
N VAL A 66 -14.37 18.11 -10.10
CA VAL A 66 -14.05 16.72 -10.49
C VAL A 66 -12.66 16.33 -9.99
N ALA A 67 -11.64 17.16 -10.19
CA ALA A 67 -10.30 16.91 -9.69
C ALA A 67 -10.26 16.76 -8.17
N PHE A 68 -10.95 17.67 -7.46
CA PHE A 68 -11.02 17.62 -5.99
C PHE A 68 -11.74 16.36 -5.50
N ALA A 69 -12.91 16.04 -6.05
CA ALA A 69 -13.65 14.83 -5.68
C ALA A 69 -12.85 13.54 -5.96
N LEU A 70 -12.17 13.48 -7.11
CA LEU A 70 -11.31 12.36 -7.47
C LEU A 70 -10.10 12.26 -6.53
N MET A 71 -9.49 13.39 -6.15
CA MET A 71 -8.38 13.43 -5.20
C MET A 71 -8.81 12.94 -3.81
N VAL A 72 -9.95 13.43 -3.31
CA VAL A 72 -10.56 12.97 -2.05
C VAL A 72 -10.77 11.46 -2.12
N GLY A 73 -11.40 10.97 -3.19
CA GLY A 73 -11.65 9.54 -3.40
C GLY A 73 -10.36 8.70 -3.47
N ALA A 74 -9.34 9.21 -4.16
CA ALA A 74 -8.04 8.57 -4.27
C ALA A 74 -7.33 8.49 -2.90
N MET A 75 -7.39 9.55 -2.10
CA MET A 75 -6.90 9.55 -0.72
C MET A 75 -7.66 8.56 0.17
N LEU A 76 -8.99 8.48 0.03
CA LEU A 76 -9.79 7.49 0.75
C LEU A 76 -9.42 6.05 0.34
N SER A 77 -8.97 5.85 -0.90
CA SER A 77 -8.53 4.57 -1.45
C SER A 77 -7.13 4.13 -0.98
N VAL A 78 -6.43 4.93 -0.17
CA VAL A 78 -5.10 4.54 0.31
C VAL A 78 -5.17 3.38 1.32
N THR A 79 -4.30 2.38 1.14
CA THR A 79 -4.13 1.24 2.06
C THR A 79 -2.64 0.90 2.18
N ALA A 80 -2.16 0.72 3.41
CA ALA A 80 -0.80 0.29 3.73
C ALA A 80 -0.70 -1.23 3.78
N PHE A 81 -0.41 -1.80 2.61
CA PHE A 81 -0.02 -3.20 2.48
C PHE A 81 1.05 -3.69 3.49
N PRO A 82 2.13 -2.95 3.78
CA PRO A 82 3.22 -3.47 4.64
C PRO A 82 2.78 -3.73 6.08
N VAL A 83 2.03 -2.77 6.65
CA VAL A 83 1.54 -2.87 8.03
C VAL A 83 0.54 -4.02 8.12
N MET A 84 -0.33 -4.15 7.13
CA MET A 84 -1.28 -5.25 7.04
C MET A 84 -0.58 -6.62 6.93
N ALA A 85 0.45 -6.74 6.08
CA ALA A 85 1.21 -7.98 5.94
C ALA A 85 1.89 -8.35 7.25
N HIS A 86 2.43 -7.37 7.98
CA HIS A 86 3.04 -7.58 9.29
C HIS A 86 2.02 -8.06 10.33
N ILE A 87 0.86 -7.39 10.45
CA ILE A 87 -0.23 -7.82 11.36
C ILE A 87 -0.64 -9.27 11.09
N LEU A 88 -0.80 -9.64 9.82
CA LEU A 88 -1.14 -11.02 9.44
C LEU A 88 -0.01 -12.03 9.73
N GLN A 89 1.25 -11.62 9.65
CA GLN A 89 2.39 -12.47 10.01
C GLN A 89 2.48 -12.68 11.52
N GLU A 90 2.36 -11.61 12.31
CA GLU A 90 2.34 -11.69 13.78
C GLU A 90 1.21 -12.58 14.30
N LYS A 91 0.08 -12.59 13.60
CA LYS A 91 -1.11 -13.36 13.95
C LYS A 91 -1.15 -14.74 13.29
N ALA A 92 -0.05 -15.16 12.64
CA ALA A 92 0.07 -16.43 11.90
C ALA A 92 -0.97 -16.65 10.77
N LEU A 93 -1.72 -15.62 10.37
CA LEU A 93 -2.80 -15.70 9.37
C LEU A 93 -2.34 -15.33 7.95
N SER A 94 -1.06 -15.01 7.73
CA SER A 94 -0.53 -14.58 6.42
C SER A 94 -0.68 -15.63 5.30
N THR A 95 -0.73 -16.92 5.64
CA THR A 95 -0.88 -18.05 4.70
C THR A 95 -2.34 -18.46 4.49
N SER A 96 -3.24 -18.04 5.37
CA SER A 96 -4.68 -18.31 5.28
C SER A 96 -5.27 -17.79 3.95
N ARG A 97 -6.44 -18.33 3.58
CA ARG A 97 -7.15 -17.90 2.37
C ARG A 97 -7.42 -16.39 2.39
N MET A 98 -8.06 -15.89 3.45
CA MET A 98 -8.32 -14.47 3.69
C MET A 98 -7.04 -13.62 3.76
N GLY A 99 -6.00 -14.09 4.46
CA GLY A 99 -4.75 -13.36 4.62
C GLY A 99 -4.01 -13.17 3.30
N SER A 100 -3.92 -14.22 2.49
CA SER A 100 -3.31 -14.14 1.15
C SER A 100 -4.10 -13.24 0.19
N VAL A 101 -5.44 -13.33 0.20
CA VAL A 101 -6.30 -12.46 -0.62
C VAL A 101 -6.11 -11.03 -0.19
N GLY A 102 -6.10 -10.77 1.12
CA GLY A 102 -5.84 -9.47 1.69
C GLY A 102 -4.49 -8.88 1.26
N ILE A 103 -3.39 -9.61 1.49
CA ILE A 103 -2.02 -9.20 1.14
C ILE A 103 -1.94 -8.83 -0.35
N ALA A 104 -2.44 -9.71 -1.22
CA ALA A 104 -2.40 -9.50 -2.67
C ALA A 104 -3.26 -8.32 -3.12
N SER A 105 -4.44 -8.18 -2.52
CA SER A 105 -5.37 -7.10 -2.83
C SER A 105 -4.76 -5.78 -2.41
N ALA A 106 -4.23 -5.68 -1.19
CA ALA A 106 -3.57 -4.48 -0.69
C ALA A 106 -2.35 -4.10 -1.53
N ALA A 107 -1.52 -5.07 -1.93
CA ALA A 107 -0.39 -4.82 -2.83
C ALA A 107 -0.83 -4.23 -4.18
N THR A 108 -1.91 -4.76 -4.76
CA THR A 108 -2.47 -4.23 -6.03
C THR A 108 -3.10 -2.86 -5.84
N VAL A 109 -3.84 -2.66 -4.74
CA VAL A 109 -4.43 -1.37 -4.35
C VAL A 109 -3.35 -0.31 -4.15
N SER A 110 -2.18 -0.66 -3.61
CA SER A 110 -1.06 0.28 -3.44
C SER A 110 -0.59 0.88 -4.76
N VAL A 111 -0.67 0.15 -5.88
CA VAL A 111 -0.37 0.70 -7.21
C VAL A 111 -1.53 1.55 -7.73
N LEU A 112 -2.76 1.04 -7.63
CA LEU A 112 -3.95 1.72 -8.14
C LEU A 112 -4.25 3.04 -7.44
N MET A 113 -4.00 3.14 -6.13
CA MET A 113 -4.24 4.37 -5.38
C MET A 113 -3.32 5.51 -5.84
N PHE A 114 -2.06 5.24 -6.16
CA PHE A 114 -1.14 6.26 -6.69
C PHE A 114 -1.49 6.65 -8.12
N LEU A 115 -1.90 5.69 -8.96
CA LEU A 115 -2.47 5.99 -10.28
C LEU A 115 -3.69 6.93 -10.16
N ALA A 116 -4.57 6.68 -9.20
CA ALA A 116 -5.74 7.54 -8.95
C ALA A 116 -5.34 8.95 -8.47
N ILE A 117 -4.32 9.07 -7.60
CA ILE A 117 -3.79 10.36 -7.14
C ILE A 117 -3.19 11.15 -8.31
N THR A 118 -2.36 10.50 -9.14
CA THR A 118 -1.80 11.14 -10.34
C THR A 118 -2.90 11.60 -11.28
N LEU A 119 -3.90 10.74 -11.53
CA LEU A 119 -5.01 11.10 -12.38
C LEU A 119 -5.74 12.34 -11.85
N ALA A 120 -6.01 12.38 -10.54
CA ALA A 120 -6.63 13.54 -9.90
C ALA A 120 -5.79 14.82 -10.04
N ALA A 121 -4.47 14.73 -9.85
CA ALA A 121 -3.55 15.85 -10.05
C ALA A 121 -3.52 16.34 -11.50
N SER A 122 -3.54 15.41 -12.47
CA SER A 122 -3.52 15.71 -13.92
C SER A 122 -4.81 16.41 -14.37
N VAL A 123 -5.95 15.95 -13.84
CA VAL A 123 -7.26 16.59 -14.10
C VAL A 123 -7.30 17.98 -13.47
N ALA A 124 -6.57 18.20 -12.37
CA ALA A 124 -6.48 19.51 -11.74
C ALA A 124 -5.61 20.50 -12.53
N SER A 125 -4.54 20.03 -13.18
CA SER A 125 -3.66 20.85 -14.03
C SER A 125 -4.23 21.16 -15.41
N HIS A 126 -5.46 20.73 -15.72
CA HIS A 126 -6.10 20.84 -17.04
C HIS A 126 -5.30 20.16 -18.16
N ASP A 127 -4.61 19.06 -17.85
CA ASP A 127 -3.99 18.23 -18.87
C ASP A 127 -5.05 17.71 -19.86
N SER A 128 -4.69 17.60 -21.14
CA SER A 128 -5.64 17.17 -22.17
C SER A 128 -6.08 15.71 -21.93
N GLY A 129 -7.33 15.36 -22.25
CA GLY A 129 -7.84 13.99 -22.06
C GLY A 129 -7.03 12.91 -22.82
N GLY A 130 -6.33 13.29 -23.89
CA GLY A 130 -5.39 12.43 -24.61
C GLY A 130 -4.14 12.07 -23.80
N ASP A 131 -3.68 12.97 -22.92
CA ASP A 131 -2.54 12.73 -22.04
C ASP A 131 -2.85 11.71 -20.93
N ILE A 132 -4.12 11.61 -20.53
CA ILE A 132 -4.55 10.65 -19.51
C ILE A 132 -4.51 9.22 -20.07
N ALA A 133 -5.11 8.98 -21.24
CA ALA A 133 -5.16 7.66 -21.86
C ALA A 133 -3.75 7.14 -22.18
N THR A 134 -2.87 8.01 -22.69
CA THR A 134 -1.47 7.66 -22.96
C THR A 134 -0.71 7.32 -21.69
N ARG A 135 -0.93 8.02 -20.57
CA ARG A 135 -0.34 7.67 -19.25
C ARG A 135 -0.77 6.29 -18.75
N PHE A 136 -2.06 5.93 -18.88
CA PHE A 136 -2.52 4.60 -18.51
C PHE A 136 -1.91 3.49 -19.38
N ILE A 137 -1.83 3.72 -20.69
CA ILE A 137 -1.19 2.78 -21.63
C ILE A 137 0.30 2.65 -21.30
N ALA A 138 0.99 3.76 -21.06
CA ALA A 138 2.40 3.77 -20.68
C ALA A 138 2.63 3.06 -19.34
N ALA A 139 1.73 3.23 -18.37
CA ALA A 139 1.79 2.52 -17.09
C ALA A 139 1.61 1.01 -17.26
N ALA A 140 0.64 0.58 -18.05
CA ALA A 140 0.43 -0.83 -18.36
C ALA A 140 1.64 -1.42 -19.12
N ALA A 141 2.17 -0.70 -20.10
CA ALA A 141 3.37 -1.09 -20.84
C ALA A 141 4.59 -1.20 -19.93
N TYR A 142 4.80 -0.25 -19.01
CA TYR A 142 5.87 -0.28 -18.02
C TYR A 142 5.77 -1.49 -17.10
N VAL A 143 4.58 -1.81 -16.59
CA VAL A 143 4.35 -3.02 -15.79
C VAL A 143 4.63 -4.28 -16.61
N ALA A 144 4.20 -4.31 -17.87
CA ALA A 144 4.47 -5.44 -18.77
C ALA A 144 5.97 -5.62 -19.06
N VAL A 145 6.71 -4.55 -19.34
CA VAL A 145 8.17 -4.58 -19.56
C VAL A 145 8.89 -5.08 -18.31
N MET A 146 8.51 -4.59 -17.14
CA MET A 146 9.07 -5.05 -15.86
C MET A 146 8.82 -6.55 -15.63
N ALA A 147 7.60 -7.02 -15.89
CA ALA A 147 7.22 -8.42 -15.68
C ALA A 147 7.77 -9.39 -16.74
N LEU A 148 7.83 -8.97 -18.01
CA LEU A 148 8.13 -9.83 -19.16
C LEU A 148 9.58 -9.73 -19.67
N VAL A 149 10.27 -8.60 -19.42
CA VAL A 149 11.64 -8.36 -19.91
C VAL A 149 12.62 -8.29 -18.75
N VAL A 150 12.37 -7.41 -17.78
CA VAL A 150 13.30 -7.19 -16.66
C VAL A 150 13.36 -8.42 -15.75
N ARG A 151 12.22 -8.97 -15.36
CA ARG A 151 12.15 -10.16 -14.51
C ARG A 151 12.95 -11.36 -15.06
N PRO A 152 12.81 -11.80 -16.33
CA PRO A 152 13.65 -12.87 -16.86
C PRO A 152 15.12 -12.49 -16.97
N LEU A 153 15.45 -11.23 -17.27
CA LEU A 153 16.84 -10.75 -17.32
C LEU A 153 17.54 -10.80 -15.96
N LEU A 154 16.79 -10.68 -14.86
CA LEU A 154 17.30 -10.80 -13.49
C LEU A 154 17.44 -12.25 -13.00
N ARG A 155 16.90 -13.25 -13.70
CA ARG A 155 17.04 -14.68 -13.32
C ARG A 155 18.50 -15.14 -13.15
N PRO A 156 19.44 -14.85 -14.07
CA PRO A 156 20.84 -15.22 -13.89
C PRO A 156 21.48 -14.56 -12.67
N LEU A 157 21.10 -13.32 -12.33
CA LEU A 157 21.54 -12.65 -11.09
C LEU A 157 21.10 -13.47 -9.86
N GLY A 158 19.86 -13.96 -9.89
CA GLY A 158 19.32 -14.86 -8.87
C GLY A 158 20.12 -16.14 -8.68
N ARG A 159 20.48 -16.81 -9.79
CA ARG A 159 21.29 -18.04 -9.78
C ARG A 159 22.71 -17.78 -9.27
N ALA A 160 23.34 -16.73 -9.77
CA ALA A 160 24.70 -16.37 -9.38
C ALA A 160 24.81 -15.97 -7.88
N ALA A 161 23.77 -15.38 -7.32
CA ALA A 161 23.71 -15.09 -5.88
C ALA A 161 23.65 -16.40 -5.05
N GLU A 162 22.83 -17.38 -5.49
CA GLU A 162 22.74 -18.69 -4.85
C GLU A 162 24.06 -19.47 -4.96
N GLU A 163 24.67 -19.51 -6.14
CA GLU A 163 25.97 -20.17 -6.36
C GLU A 163 27.07 -19.61 -5.45
N LYS A 164 27.06 -18.30 -5.21
CA LYS A 164 28.04 -17.63 -4.34
C LYS A 164 27.63 -17.62 -2.86
N ALA A 165 26.43 -18.12 -2.53
CA ALA A 165 25.79 -18.04 -1.22
C ALA A 165 25.78 -16.62 -0.60
N THR A 166 25.95 -15.57 -1.40
CA THR A 166 25.98 -14.17 -0.95
C THR A 166 25.64 -13.20 -2.08
N VAL A 167 25.16 -12.02 -1.71
CA VAL A 167 24.98 -10.91 -2.66
C VAL A 167 26.24 -10.06 -2.70
N THR A 168 27.01 -10.23 -3.77
CA THR A 168 28.26 -9.49 -3.99
C THR A 168 28.02 -7.98 -4.20
N PRO A 169 28.99 -7.09 -3.90
CA PRO A 169 28.87 -5.66 -4.14
C PRO A 169 28.38 -5.25 -5.56
N PRO A 170 28.85 -5.86 -6.68
CA PRO A 170 28.32 -5.53 -8.00
C PRO A 170 26.86 -5.96 -8.19
N MET A 171 26.44 -7.09 -7.60
CA MET A 171 25.02 -7.50 -7.65
C MET A 171 24.15 -6.50 -6.89
N PHE A 172 24.59 -6.05 -5.72
CA PHE A 172 23.92 -5.00 -4.96
C PHE A 172 23.81 -3.70 -5.76
N GLY A 173 24.88 -3.30 -6.44
CA GLY A 173 24.89 -2.13 -7.34
C GLY A 173 23.87 -2.24 -8.48
N VAL A 174 23.77 -3.40 -9.14
CA VAL A 174 22.76 -3.64 -10.19
C VAL A 174 21.34 -3.51 -9.65
N ILE A 175 21.08 -4.07 -8.46
CA ILE A 175 19.77 -3.96 -7.81
C ILE A 175 19.46 -2.50 -7.47
N PHE A 176 20.43 -1.75 -6.95
CA PHE A 176 20.27 -0.33 -6.66
C PHE A 176 19.94 0.49 -7.92
N VAL A 177 20.71 0.30 -8.99
CA VAL A 177 20.47 0.96 -10.28
C VAL A 177 19.08 0.63 -10.79
N LEU A 178 18.67 -0.64 -10.70
CA LEU A 178 17.32 -1.05 -11.08
C LEU A 178 16.25 -0.29 -10.29
N VAL A 179 16.39 -0.20 -8.97
CA VAL A 179 15.41 0.48 -8.09
C VAL A 179 15.27 1.96 -8.46
N PHE A 180 16.38 2.68 -8.61
CA PHE A 180 16.35 4.09 -8.97
C PHE A 180 15.90 4.34 -10.41
N ALA A 181 16.36 3.52 -11.37
CA ALA A 181 15.91 3.61 -12.75
C ALA A 181 14.41 3.34 -12.86
N SER A 182 13.92 2.33 -12.14
CA SER A 182 12.50 1.99 -12.09
C SER A 182 11.66 3.13 -11.49
N ALA A 183 12.10 3.70 -10.37
CA ALA A 183 11.47 4.84 -9.73
C ALA A 183 11.45 6.07 -10.66
N PHE A 184 12.56 6.34 -11.34
CA PHE A 184 12.68 7.44 -12.30
C PHE A 184 11.76 7.27 -13.51
N VAL A 185 11.72 6.07 -14.11
CA VAL A 185 10.82 5.77 -15.23
C VAL A 185 9.35 5.91 -14.80
N ALA A 186 8.98 5.41 -13.61
CA ALA A 186 7.62 5.55 -13.09
C ALA A 186 7.22 7.02 -12.87
N ASP A 187 8.14 7.86 -12.39
CA ASP A 187 7.93 9.31 -12.25
C ASP A 187 7.74 10.00 -13.59
N ARG A 188 8.56 9.65 -14.60
CA ARG A 188 8.42 10.18 -15.97
C ARG A 188 7.11 9.79 -16.65
N ILE A 189 6.55 8.63 -16.31
CA ILE A 189 5.22 8.20 -16.79
C ILE A 189 4.10 8.90 -15.99
N GLY A 190 4.40 9.43 -14.81
CA GLY A 190 3.46 10.10 -13.91
C GLY A 190 2.92 9.21 -12.79
N ILE A 191 3.29 7.93 -12.68
CA ILE A 191 2.73 7.01 -11.67
C ILE A 191 3.23 7.30 -10.24
N ASN A 192 4.21 8.20 -10.11
CA ASN A 192 5.04 8.46 -8.91
C ASN A 192 6.19 7.46 -8.74
N VAL A 193 7.29 7.93 -8.12
CA VAL A 193 8.49 7.14 -7.83
C VAL A 193 8.23 5.90 -6.96
N ILE A 194 7.17 5.91 -6.15
CA ILE A 194 6.89 4.92 -5.12
C ILE A 194 6.43 3.57 -5.70
N PRO A 195 5.38 3.50 -6.55
CA PRO A 195 5.05 2.28 -7.28
C PRO A 195 6.21 1.75 -8.13
N GLY A 196 7.05 2.62 -8.68
CA GLY A 196 8.23 2.20 -9.45
C GLY A 196 9.25 1.45 -8.61
N ALA A 197 9.52 1.92 -7.40
CA ALA A 197 10.40 1.24 -6.45
C ALA A 197 9.82 -0.10 -5.98
N PHE A 198 8.51 -0.13 -5.71
CA PHE A 198 7.78 -1.35 -5.36
C PHE A 198 7.89 -2.40 -6.48
N LEU A 199 7.67 -1.98 -7.73
CA LEU A 199 7.71 -2.89 -8.88
C LEU A 199 9.12 -3.45 -9.10
N ALA A 200 10.17 -2.65 -8.90
CA ALA A 200 11.55 -3.14 -8.93
C ALA A 200 11.81 -4.23 -7.88
N GLY A 201 11.26 -4.08 -6.67
CA GLY A 201 11.31 -5.10 -5.64
C GLY A 201 10.52 -6.37 -6.02
N ALA A 202 9.33 -6.19 -6.58
CA ALA A 202 8.44 -7.27 -6.99
C ALA A 202 8.99 -8.14 -8.15
N VAL A 203 9.76 -7.56 -9.07
CA VAL A 203 10.35 -8.28 -10.21
C VAL A 203 11.66 -8.97 -9.88
N LEU A 204 12.26 -8.67 -8.71
CA LEU A 204 13.43 -9.42 -8.27
C LEU A 204 13.11 -10.92 -8.19
N PRO A 205 14.07 -11.78 -8.53
CA PRO A 205 13.89 -13.22 -8.36
C PRO A 205 13.53 -13.49 -6.90
N ALA A 206 12.39 -14.13 -6.66
CA ALA A 206 11.92 -14.51 -5.33
C ALA A 206 12.79 -15.66 -4.76
N ARG A 207 14.05 -15.36 -4.50
CA ARG A 207 15.03 -16.24 -3.87
C ARG A 207 15.27 -15.74 -2.46
N GLU A 208 15.22 -16.68 -1.52
CA GLU A 208 15.29 -16.39 -0.09
C GLU A 208 16.59 -15.69 0.30
N LEU A 209 17.71 -16.04 -0.36
CA LEU A 209 19.01 -15.42 -0.13
C LEU A 209 19.02 -13.93 -0.52
N ILE A 210 18.56 -13.57 -1.71
CA ILE A 210 18.53 -12.16 -2.16
C ILE A 210 17.63 -11.35 -1.25
N ASN A 211 16.42 -11.86 -0.96
CA ASN A 211 15.48 -11.18 -0.09
C ASN A 211 16.05 -10.97 1.32
N ARG A 212 16.71 -11.99 1.88
CA ARG A 212 17.38 -11.91 3.18
C ARG A 212 18.51 -10.89 3.19
N GLU A 213 19.41 -10.93 2.22
CA GLU A 213 20.55 -10.01 2.13
C GLU A 213 20.11 -8.56 1.92
N MET A 214 19.14 -8.31 1.04
CA MET A 214 18.60 -6.96 0.83
C MET A 214 17.94 -6.44 2.09
N ARG A 215 17.17 -7.30 2.79
CA ARG A 215 16.55 -6.95 4.06
C ARG A 215 17.60 -6.61 5.12
N LEU A 216 18.62 -7.45 5.30
CA LEU A 216 19.66 -7.22 6.31
C LEU A 216 20.41 -5.91 6.07
N LYS A 217 20.73 -5.58 4.82
CA LYS A 217 21.51 -4.38 4.48
C LYS A 217 20.68 -3.09 4.51
N LEU A 218 19.41 -3.15 4.12
CA LEU A 218 18.60 -1.95 3.89
C LEU A 218 17.51 -1.71 4.93
N ARG A 219 17.04 -2.74 5.62
CA ARG A 219 15.88 -2.61 6.52
C ARG A 219 16.16 -1.63 7.65
N ASP A 220 17.29 -1.79 8.32
CA ASP A 220 17.56 -1.03 9.55
C ASP A 220 17.79 0.45 9.22
N ILE A 221 18.56 0.77 8.18
CA ILE A 221 18.70 2.17 7.72
C ILE A 221 17.38 2.75 7.22
N THR A 222 16.51 1.94 6.59
CA THR A 222 15.22 2.41 6.10
C THR A 222 14.23 2.68 7.23
N LEU A 223 14.09 1.75 8.17
CA LEU A 223 13.09 1.81 9.23
C LEU A 223 13.52 2.64 10.45
N VAL A 224 14.81 2.67 10.76
CA VAL A 224 15.33 3.37 11.97
C VAL A 224 15.75 4.80 11.65
N VAL A 225 16.20 5.08 10.43
CA VAL A 225 16.72 6.42 10.05
C VAL A 225 15.79 7.11 9.05
N LEU A 226 15.64 6.53 7.86
CA LEU A 226 14.96 7.20 6.75
C LEU A 226 13.45 7.41 6.99
N LEU A 227 12.76 6.40 7.54
CA LEU A 227 11.32 6.46 7.77
C LEU A 227 10.95 7.43 8.91
N PRO A 228 11.62 7.44 10.08
CA PRO A 228 11.37 8.44 11.12
C PRO A 228 11.65 9.87 10.65
N ILE A 229 12.70 10.10 9.85
CA ILE A 229 12.96 11.42 9.25
C ILE A 229 11.80 11.83 8.33
N PHE A 230 11.31 10.92 7.48
CA PHE A 230 10.14 11.20 6.63
C PHE A 230 8.89 11.51 7.45
N LEU A 231 8.60 10.72 8.49
CA LEU A 231 7.45 10.93 9.36
C LEU A 231 7.57 12.26 10.13
N ALA A 232 8.76 12.60 10.61
CA ALA A 232 9.03 13.89 11.25
C ALA A 232 8.82 15.04 10.26
N TYR A 233 9.35 14.95 9.04
CA TYR A 233 9.14 15.96 8.01
C TYR A 233 7.65 16.13 7.65
N SER A 234 6.95 15.02 7.42
CA SER A 234 5.51 15.05 7.11
C SER A 234 4.70 15.59 8.29
N GLY A 235 5.06 15.24 9.52
CA GLY A 235 4.42 15.71 10.75
C GLY A 235 4.64 17.20 11.00
N LEU A 236 5.87 17.70 10.82
CA LEU A 236 6.20 19.12 10.96
C LEU A 236 5.49 19.99 9.93
N ASN A 237 5.23 19.48 8.73
CA ASN A 237 4.42 20.17 7.72
C ASN A 237 2.90 20.08 8.00
N THR A 238 2.48 19.30 9.00
CA THR A 238 1.06 19.15 9.35
C THR A 238 0.71 20.10 10.49
N ASP A 239 0.05 21.21 10.15
CA ASP A 239 -0.37 22.22 11.13
C ASP A 239 -1.76 21.89 11.72
N PHE A 240 -1.76 21.19 12.86
CA PHE A 240 -3.00 20.91 13.61
C PHE A 240 -3.58 22.15 14.30
N SER A 241 -2.79 23.20 14.51
CA SER A 241 -3.21 24.41 15.25
C SER A 241 -4.33 25.17 14.53
N LYS A 242 -4.42 25.00 13.21
CA LYS A 242 -5.45 25.63 12.36
C LYS A 242 -6.73 24.79 12.23
N LEU A 243 -6.78 23.60 12.84
CA LEU A 243 -7.98 22.76 12.87
C LEU A 243 -8.92 23.18 14.00
N GLY A 244 -9.67 24.26 13.78
CA GLY A 244 -10.75 24.65 14.67
C GLY A 244 -11.98 23.74 14.56
N ILE A 245 -12.93 23.88 15.50
CA ILE A 245 -14.24 23.19 15.51
C ILE A 245 -14.98 23.28 14.17
N SER A 246 -14.78 24.38 13.43
CA SER A 246 -15.44 24.60 12.14
C SER A 246 -15.02 23.62 11.02
N PHE A 247 -13.95 22.83 11.23
CA PHE A 247 -13.48 21.77 10.33
C PHE A 247 -13.93 20.37 10.78
N ALA A 248 -14.39 20.23 12.03
CA ALA A 248 -14.66 18.93 12.66
C ALA A 248 -15.70 18.12 11.89
N ALA A 249 -16.78 18.75 11.43
CA ALA A 249 -17.83 18.07 10.65
C ALA A 249 -17.29 17.52 9.31
N GLY A 250 -16.45 18.28 8.61
CA GLY A 250 -15.84 17.85 7.35
C GLY A 250 -14.85 16.69 7.54
N ILE A 251 -14.03 16.77 8.58
CA ILE A 251 -13.07 15.71 8.93
C ILE A 251 -13.79 14.45 9.41
N ALA A 252 -14.85 14.60 10.21
CA ALA A 252 -15.69 13.48 10.63
C ALA A 252 -16.36 12.80 9.44
N LEU A 253 -16.88 13.57 8.48
CA LEU A 253 -17.43 13.04 7.23
C LEU A 253 -16.37 12.30 6.42
N PHE A 254 -15.18 12.88 6.25
CA PHE A 254 -14.05 12.28 5.54
C PHE A 254 -13.58 10.98 6.21
N LEU A 255 -13.47 10.97 7.55
CA LEU A 255 -13.15 9.80 8.34
C LEU A 255 -14.20 8.70 8.19
N ALA A 256 -15.48 9.05 8.36
CA ALA A 256 -16.59 8.11 8.26
C ALA A 256 -16.67 7.49 6.86
N ALA A 257 -16.58 8.31 5.81
CA ALA A 257 -16.53 7.83 4.42
C ALA A 257 -15.31 6.94 4.18
N GLY A 258 -14.16 7.29 4.75
CA GLY A 258 -12.95 6.50 4.65
C GLY A 258 -13.04 5.14 5.32
N ILE A 259 -13.66 5.07 6.50
CA ILE A 259 -13.89 3.81 7.22
C ILE A 259 -14.90 2.95 6.46
N ALA A 260 -16.05 3.54 6.13
CA ALA A 260 -17.14 2.85 5.47
C ALA A 260 -16.73 2.33 4.08
N GLY A 261 -16.11 3.17 3.26
CA GLY A 261 -15.69 2.79 1.90
C GLY A 261 -14.71 1.63 1.87
N LYS A 262 -13.74 1.61 2.80
CA LYS A 262 -12.75 0.53 2.88
C LYS A 262 -13.32 -0.74 3.49
N TRP A 263 -14.09 -0.60 4.57
CA TRP A 263 -14.68 -1.74 5.25
C TRP A 263 -15.72 -2.44 4.38
N VAL A 264 -16.67 -1.68 3.84
CA VAL A 264 -17.71 -2.20 2.93
C VAL A 264 -17.09 -2.71 1.63
N GLY A 265 -16.09 -2.02 1.08
CA GLY A 265 -15.37 -2.47 -0.12
C GLY A 265 -14.72 -3.84 0.08
N GLY A 266 -14.04 -4.05 1.21
CA GLY A 266 -13.44 -5.35 1.53
C GLY A 266 -14.46 -6.43 1.86
N LEU A 267 -15.54 -6.08 2.56
CA LEU A 267 -16.64 -7.00 2.88
C LEU A 267 -17.37 -7.50 1.63
N VAL A 268 -17.83 -6.57 0.79
CA VAL A 268 -18.56 -6.88 -0.46
C VAL A 268 -17.63 -7.54 -1.46
N GLY A 269 -16.43 -6.98 -1.66
CA GLY A 269 -15.43 -7.51 -2.57
C GLY A 269 -15.00 -8.93 -2.18
N GLY A 270 -14.80 -9.19 -0.88
CA GLY A 270 -14.49 -10.53 -0.37
C GLY A 270 -15.63 -11.52 -0.63
N ARG A 271 -16.88 -11.09 -0.35
CA ARG A 271 -18.06 -11.95 -0.49
C ARG A 271 -18.35 -12.32 -1.95
N VAL A 272 -18.22 -11.36 -2.88
CA VAL A 272 -18.31 -11.59 -4.33
C VAL A 272 -17.15 -12.49 -4.82
N GLY A 273 -15.99 -12.35 -4.17
CA GLY A 273 -14.81 -13.18 -4.36
C GLY A 273 -14.94 -14.63 -3.88
N GLY A 274 -16.01 -14.95 -3.14
CA GLY A 274 -16.26 -16.29 -2.59
C GLY A 274 -15.62 -16.54 -1.21
N LEU A 275 -15.21 -15.49 -0.49
CA LEU A 275 -14.91 -15.58 0.95
C LEU A 275 -16.20 -15.65 1.77
N THR A 276 -16.14 -16.23 2.96
CA THR A 276 -17.26 -16.19 3.92
C THR A 276 -17.49 -14.76 4.42
N TRP A 277 -18.64 -14.51 5.06
CA TRP A 277 -18.91 -13.19 5.65
C TRP A 277 -17.90 -12.83 6.75
N GLN A 278 -17.44 -13.81 7.54
CA GLN A 278 -16.43 -13.60 8.57
C GLN A 278 -15.06 -13.29 7.95
N GLU A 279 -14.63 -14.09 6.97
CA GLU A 279 -13.38 -13.86 6.23
C GLU A 279 -13.37 -12.48 5.56
N SER A 280 -14.48 -12.12 4.90
CA SER A 280 -14.63 -10.84 4.21
C SER A 280 -14.64 -9.65 5.17
N ASN A 281 -15.22 -9.82 6.36
CA ASN A 281 -15.21 -8.79 7.40
C ASN A 281 -13.79 -8.51 7.88
N VAL A 282 -13.00 -9.55 8.13
CA VAL A 282 -11.58 -9.39 8.51
C VAL A 282 -10.78 -8.70 7.38
N VAL A 283 -11.00 -9.09 6.12
CA VAL A 283 -10.37 -8.41 4.98
C VAL A 283 -10.74 -6.92 4.95
N GLY A 284 -12.02 -6.57 5.13
CA GLY A 284 -12.46 -5.17 5.20
C GLY A 284 -11.84 -4.38 6.34
N VAL A 285 -11.67 -4.98 7.52
CA VAL A 285 -10.97 -4.36 8.65
C VAL A 285 -9.49 -4.13 8.31
N LEU A 286 -8.82 -5.11 7.69
CA LEU A 286 -7.42 -4.97 7.30
C LEU A 286 -7.20 -3.92 6.20
N MET A 287 -8.15 -3.76 5.27
CA MET A 287 -8.07 -2.73 4.22
C MET A 287 -8.15 -1.30 4.76
N ASN A 288 -8.60 -1.11 6.00
CA ASN A 288 -8.58 0.17 6.71
C ASN A 288 -7.21 0.52 7.30
N CYS A 289 -6.25 -0.39 7.27
CA CYS A 289 -4.89 -0.11 7.70
C CYS A 289 -4.23 0.86 6.70
N ARG A 290 -4.15 2.15 7.05
CA ARG A 290 -3.65 3.20 6.15
C ARG A 290 -2.16 3.50 6.32
N GLY A 291 -1.62 3.27 7.51
CA GLY A 291 -0.18 3.37 7.82
C GLY A 291 0.45 4.69 7.35
N LEU A 292 1.73 4.64 6.95
CA LEU A 292 2.45 5.82 6.47
C LEU A 292 2.05 6.27 5.06
N LEU A 293 1.42 5.42 4.24
CA LEU A 293 1.19 5.70 2.83
C LEU A 293 0.17 6.82 2.62
N VAL A 294 -0.74 7.03 3.57
CA VAL A 294 -1.70 8.14 3.47
C VAL A 294 -1.06 9.50 3.76
N LEU A 295 -0.01 9.56 4.58
CA LEU A 295 0.77 10.79 4.78
C LEU A 295 1.45 11.20 3.48
N VAL A 296 2.00 10.21 2.76
CA VAL A 296 2.61 10.41 1.45
C VAL A 296 1.58 10.87 0.43
N ALA A 297 0.45 10.19 0.33
CA ALA A 297 -0.63 10.56 -0.58
C ALA A 297 -1.14 11.98 -0.30
N ALA A 298 -1.32 12.34 0.97
CA ALA A 298 -1.75 13.67 1.38
C ALA A 298 -0.69 14.73 1.07
N LEU A 299 0.59 14.44 1.24
CA LEU A 299 1.68 15.35 0.87
C LEU A 299 1.72 15.59 -0.65
N ILE A 300 1.57 14.54 -1.46
CA ILE A 300 1.48 14.66 -2.93
C ILE A 300 0.26 15.49 -3.32
N ALA A 301 -0.91 15.21 -2.73
CA ALA A 301 -2.13 15.95 -2.98
C ALA A 301 -1.97 17.44 -2.62
N LEU A 302 -1.30 17.75 -1.50
CA LEU A 302 -1.00 19.13 -1.10
C LEU A 302 -0.04 19.81 -2.08
N GLN A 303 1.05 19.13 -2.44
CA GLN A 303 2.06 19.66 -3.39
C GLN A 303 1.46 19.88 -4.78
N SER A 304 0.48 19.06 -5.16
CA SER A 304 -0.30 19.27 -6.38
C SER A 304 -1.30 20.42 -6.27
N GLY A 305 -1.41 21.15 -5.16
CA GLY A 305 -2.33 22.28 -5.02
C GLY A 305 -3.82 21.93 -4.99
N VAL A 306 -4.18 20.64 -5.03
CA VAL A 306 -5.60 20.21 -5.09
C VAL A 306 -6.28 20.32 -3.72
N ILE A 307 -5.55 20.04 -2.64
CA ILE A 307 -6.09 20.07 -1.28
C ILE A 307 -5.42 21.16 -0.44
N SER A 308 -6.13 21.63 0.59
CA SER A 308 -5.56 22.58 1.56
C SER A 308 -4.71 21.88 2.63
N PRO A 309 -3.84 22.62 3.35
CA PRO A 309 -3.12 22.08 4.52
C PRO A 309 -4.05 21.49 5.59
N GLN A 310 -5.27 22.02 5.75
CA GLN A 310 -6.25 21.52 6.71
C GLN A 310 -6.81 20.16 6.29
N MET A 311 -7.00 19.94 4.98
CA MET A 311 -7.39 18.64 4.45
C MET A 311 -6.25 17.62 4.60
N GLN A 312 -4.99 18.02 4.41
CA GLN A 312 -3.83 17.19 4.71
C GLN A 312 -3.82 16.78 6.19
N ALA A 313 -4.01 17.73 7.11
CA ALA A 313 -4.07 17.44 8.54
C ALA A 313 -5.25 16.51 8.90
N GLY A 314 -6.42 16.69 8.26
CA GLY A 314 -7.54 15.77 8.37
C GLY A 314 -7.22 14.36 7.89
N ALA A 315 -6.44 14.22 6.82
CA ALA A 315 -5.98 12.92 6.31
C ALA A 315 -4.97 12.25 7.26
N VAL A 316 -4.07 13.02 7.87
CA VAL A 316 -3.17 12.51 8.92
C VAL A 316 -3.98 12.05 10.14
N LEU A 317 -4.94 12.85 10.61
CA LEU A 317 -5.77 12.47 11.75
C LEU A 317 -6.57 11.18 11.46
N MET A 318 -7.16 11.10 10.28
CA MET A 318 -7.85 9.91 9.81
C MET A 318 -6.91 8.70 9.73
N ALA A 319 -5.65 8.87 9.32
CA ALA A 319 -4.64 7.82 9.29
C ALA A 319 -4.40 7.23 10.67
N LEU A 320 -4.18 8.09 11.65
CA LEU A 320 -3.88 7.72 13.03
C LEU A 320 -5.07 6.98 13.63
N ILE A 321 -6.27 7.54 13.51
CA ILE A 321 -7.50 6.94 14.06
C ILE A 321 -7.75 5.56 13.42
N THR A 322 -7.73 5.45 12.09
CA THR A 322 -8.00 4.18 11.41
C THR A 322 -6.94 3.11 11.69
N THR A 323 -5.67 3.51 11.80
CA THR A 323 -4.58 2.59 12.16
C THR A 323 -4.71 2.10 13.60
N MET A 324 -5.01 3.00 14.55
CA MET A 324 -5.27 2.63 15.95
C MET A 324 -6.49 1.71 16.10
N MET A 325 -7.54 1.94 15.29
CA MET A 325 -8.73 1.09 15.27
C MET A 325 -8.47 -0.31 14.70
N THR A 326 -7.51 -0.45 13.78
CA THR A 326 -7.30 -1.71 13.03
C THR A 326 -6.98 -2.89 13.95
N GLY A 327 -6.08 -2.73 14.92
CA GLY A 327 -5.67 -3.83 15.81
C GLY A 327 -6.84 -4.41 16.63
N PRO A 328 -7.53 -3.62 17.46
CA PRO A 328 -8.66 -4.09 18.26
C PRO A 328 -9.83 -4.63 17.43
N LEU A 329 -10.10 -4.03 16.26
CA LEU A 329 -11.15 -4.52 15.36
C LEU A 329 -10.76 -5.83 14.70
N PHE A 330 -9.48 -5.99 14.36
CA PHE A 330 -8.95 -7.22 13.79
C PHE A 330 -9.07 -8.37 14.79
N ASP A 331 -8.64 -8.18 16.04
CA ASP A 331 -8.73 -9.21 17.07
C ASP A 331 -10.17 -9.66 17.34
N ARG A 332 -11.11 -8.70 17.37
CA ARG A 332 -12.55 -9.02 17.50
C ARG A 332 -13.16 -9.68 16.26
N ALA A 333 -12.64 -9.40 15.07
CA ALA A 333 -13.14 -9.99 13.85
C ALA A 333 -12.61 -11.42 13.67
N VAL A 334 -11.35 -11.66 14.05
CA VAL A 334 -10.70 -12.98 14.02
C VAL A 334 -11.29 -13.92 15.06
N SER A 335 -11.63 -13.45 16.26
CA SER A 335 -12.24 -14.32 17.29
C SER A 335 -13.61 -14.90 16.91
N LYS A 336 -14.21 -14.41 15.81
CA LYS A 336 -15.48 -14.90 15.27
C LYS A 336 -15.30 -15.87 14.10
N LEU A 337 -14.06 -16.22 13.74
CA LEU A 337 -13.78 -17.22 12.70
C LEU A 337 -14.04 -18.63 13.23
N PRO A 338 -14.53 -19.57 12.39
CA PRO A 338 -14.65 -20.97 12.77
C PRO A 338 -13.28 -21.59 13.10
N ALA A 339 -13.24 -22.50 14.09
CA ALA A 339 -12.01 -23.10 14.61
C ALA A 339 -11.15 -23.83 13.56
N ASP A 340 -11.75 -24.33 12.47
CA ASP A 340 -11.04 -25.03 11.39
C ASP A 340 -10.08 -24.11 10.61
N ASP A 341 -10.36 -22.80 10.53
CA ASP A 341 -9.46 -21.83 9.89
C ASP A 341 -8.27 -21.43 10.78
N HIS A 342 -8.38 -21.63 12.10
CA HIS A 342 -7.29 -21.40 13.06
C HIS A 342 -6.23 -22.52 12.98
N ALA A 343 -6.66 -23.77 12.79
CA ALA A 343 -5.76 -24.94 12.72
C ALA A 343 -4.85 -24.93 11.47
N ALA A 344 -5.33 -24.41 10.34
CA ALA A 344 -4.52 -24.22 9.13
C ALA A 344 -3.44 -23.12 9.29
N ALA A 345 -3.59 -22.22 10.28
CA ALA A 345 -2.65 -21.17 10.61
C ALA A 345 -1.55 -21.62 11.60
N GLU A 346 -1.90 -22.48 12.57
CA GLU A 346 -0.93 -23.05 13.53
C GLU A 346 -0.09 -24.20 12.94
N GLY A 347 -0.64 -25.01 12.03
CA GLY A 347 0.05 -26.16 11.43
C GLY A 347 1.21 -25.84 10.47
N ALA A 348 1.49 -24.57 10.18
CA ALA A 348 2.53 -24.13 9.25
C ALA A 348 3.83 -23.67 9.92
N VAL A 349 3.90 -23.66 11.26
CA VAL A 349 5.13 -23.40 12.01
C VAL A 349 5.77 -24.75 12.33
N PRO A 350 6.94 -25.12 11.75
CA PRO A 350 7.67 -26.28 12.21
C PRO A 350 7.97 -26.08 13.70
N ALA A 351 7.58 -27.03 14.54
CA ALA A 351 8.01 -27.04 15.93
C ALA A 351 9.54 -26.87 15.98
N PRO A 352 10.09 -26.03 16.88
CA PRO A 352 11.52 -25.87 16.99
C PRO A 352 12.15 -27.25 17.22
N ALA A 353 13.09 -27.62 16.36
CA ALA A 353 13.79 -28.89 16.49
C ALA A 353 14.38 -29.00 17.90
N PRO A 354 14.25 -30.15 18.58
CA PRO A 354 14.83 -30.31 19.90
C PRO A 354 16.34 -30.04 19.84
N PRO A 355 16.92 -29.39 20.86
CA PRO A 355 18.35 -29.06 20.85
C PRO A 355 19.16 -30.35 20.66
N SER A 356 19.98 -30.37 19.59
CA SER A 356 20.93 -31.44 19.33
C SER A 356 22.00 -31.43 20.41
N GLY A 357 21.78 -32.19 21.49
CA GLY A 357 22.76 -32.29 22.57
C GLY A 357 22.28 -32.82 23.93
N ALA A 358 21.12 -33.48 24.02
CA ALA A 358 20.75 -34.16 25.26
C ALA A 358 21.50 -35.51 25.38
N PRO A 359 22.30 -35.75 26.44
CA PRO A 359 22.97 -37.03 26.64
C PRO A 359 21.95 -38.14 26.91
N THR A 360 22.08 -39.25 26.20
CA THR A 360 21.34 -40.49 26.45
C THR A 360 21.64 -40.96 27.88
N PRO A 361 20.64 -41.21 28.75
CA PRO A 361 20.90 -41.81 30.05
C PRO A 361 21.33 -43.27 29.84
N ALA A 362 22.54 -43.60 30.27
CA ALA A 362 23.04 -44.97 30.31
C ALA A 362 22.17 -45.83 31.24
N ARG A 363 21.83 -47.03 30.75
CA ARG A 363 21.25 -48.11 31.54
C ARG A 363 22.33 -48.88 32.27
#